data_AF-A0A545V094-F1
#
_entry.id   AF-A0A545V094-F1
#
_cell.length_a   1.000
_cell.length_b   1.000
_cell.length_c   1.000
_cell.angle_alpha   90.00
_cell.angle_beta   90.00
_cell.angle_gamma   90.00
#
_symmetry.space_group_name_H-M   'P 1'
#
loop_
_entity.id
_entity.type
_entity.pdbx_description
1 polymer ?
#
loop_
_entity_poly.entity_id
_entity_poly.type
_entity_poly.pdbx_seq_one_letter_code
_entity_poly.pdbx_strand_id
1 'polypeptide(L)'
;MKSFLAVPLLAAAALAAPQLAARDDAAATKPVKQADTSRADCYKKDPDEAWMLPATATRTEDCAGTIEYCLRGFYSMHGEEFSDADACLRSRGLDPATAVDAMRVVSREDYSKGFQALREANSIYNRYMLFTRLMQTSVSDEADKEGNDIINNLYWSNEGRVSKAREAIADAKRHFGSAFAPEHTAEIEAGIEEAKGKLNAAWNEVKDKDVEQLANMYDWFKSRSEEKYYHNW
;
A
#
# COMPACT_ATOMS: atom_id res chain seq x y z
N MET A 1 -50.19 66.57 1.55
CA MET A 1 -50.21 65.88 0.24
C MET A 1 -50.68 64.46 0.54
N LYS A 2 -51.98 64.16 0.43
CA LYS A 2 -52.63 63.46 -0.71
C LYS A 2 -51.87 62.17 -1.10
N SER A 3 -52.37 60.94 -1.19
CA SER A 3 -53.68 60.27 -1.02
C SER A 3 -53.36 58.76 -1.18
N PHE A 4 -53.82 57.86 -0.28
CA PHE A 4 -54.89 56.85 -0.47
C PHE A 4 -54.64 55.62 -1.40
N LEU A 5 -55.28 54.52 -0.96
CA LEU A 5 -55.65 53.25 -1.64
C LEU A 5 -54.62 52.11 -1.49
N ALA A 6 -54.80 51.03 -0.72
CA ALA A 6 -55.93 50.12 -0.40
C ALA A 6 -56.22 49.04 -1.46
N VAL A 7 -56.19 47.78 -0.98
CA VAL A 7 -57.07 46.63 -1.30
C VAL A 7 -56.64 45.66 -2.44
N PRO A 8 -56.98 44.35 -2.32
CA PRO A 8 -56.17 43.18 -2.71
C PRO A 8 -56.74 42.33 -3.87
N LEU A 9 -56.05 41.20 -4.14
CA LEU A 9 -56.56 39.90 -4.63
C LEU A 9 -57.46 39.88 -5.91
N LEU A 10 -56.96 39.32 -7.01
CA LEU A 10 -57.41 38.01 -7.57
C LEU A 10 -56.88 37.77 -9.01
N ALA A 11 -56.34 36.56 -9.17
CA ALA A 11 -56.37 35.65 -10.31
C ALA A 11 -56.73 36.18 -11.72
N ALA A 12 -55.83 35.93 -12.68
CA ALA A 12 -56.06 34.99 -13.79
C ALA A 12 -55.10 35.30 -14.96
N ALA A 13 -54.02 34.52 -15.06
CA ALA A 13 -53.33 34.29 -16.33
C ALA A 13 -52.76 32.87 -16.28
N ALA A 14 -53.64 31.90 -16.51
CA ALA A 14 -53.22 30.57 -16.90
C ALA A 14 -52.85 30.60 -18.39
N LEU A 15 -51.90 29.71 -18.76
CA LEU A 15 -51.64 29.17 -20.10
C LEU A 15 -50.77 30.02 -21.05
N ALA A 16 -49.45 30.00 -20.83
CA ALA A 16 -48.44 29.91 -21.90
C ALA A 16 -47.00 29.75 -21.34
N ALA A 17 -46.80 28.95 -20.28
CA ALA A 17 -45.46 28.44 -19.98
C ALA A 17 -45.33 27.09 -20.69
N PRO A 18 -44.23 26.80 -21.41
CA PRO A 18 -43.92 25.44 -21.76
C PRO A 18 -43.93 24.66 -20.45
N GLN A 19 -44.84 23.71 -20.34
CA GLN A 19 -44.64 22.64 -19.37
C GLN A 19 -43.26 22.08 -19.71
N LEU A 20 -42.27 22.40 -18.87
CA LEU A 20 -41.15 21.51 -18.66
C LEU A 20 -41.83 20.19 -18.33
N ALA A 21 -41.97 19.35 -19.35
CA ALA A 21 -42.32 17.97 -19.16
C ALA A 21 -41.43 17.52 -18.02
N ALA A 22 -42.07 17.12 -16.92
CA ALA A 22 -41.43 16.25 -15.97
C ALA A 22 -40.77 15.18 -16.83
N ARG A 23 -39.45 15.24 -16.91
CA ARG A 23 -38.65 14.18 -17.48
C ARG A 23 -38.88 13.04 -16.50
N ASP A 24 -39.89 12.23 -16.81
CA ASP A 24 -40.06 10.87 -16.33
C ASP A 24 -38.93 9.97 -16.87
N ASP A 25 -37.70 10.50 -16.89
CA ASP A 25 -36.50 9.70 -16.92
C ASP A 25 -36.21 9.42 -15.44
N ALA A 26 -36.87 8.40 -14.90
CA ALA A 26 -36.22 7.59 -13.88
C ALA A 26 -34.85 7.25 -14.46
N ALA A 27 -33.83 8.04 -14.10
CA ALA A 27 -32.49 7.93 -14.64
C ALA A 27 -32.09 6.47 -14.44
N ALA A 28 -32.13 5.69 -15.52
CA ALA A 28 -31.83 4.28 -15.47
C ALA A 28 -30.41 4.19 -14.90
N THR A 29 -30.31 3.73 -13.66
CA THR A 29 -29.06 3.50 -12.96
C THR A 29 -28.17 2.72 -13.93
N LYS A 30 -27.05 3.32 -14.36
CA LYS A 30 -26.13 2.65 -15.29
C LYS A 30 -25.76 1.29 -14.66
N PRO A 31 -25.82 0.18 -15.43
CA PRO A 31 -25.57 -1.13 -14.87
C PRO A 31 -24.12 -1.24 -14.39
N VAL A 32 -23.93 -2.01 -13.33
CA VAL A 32 -22.60 -2.39 -12.84
C VAL A 32 -21.89 -3.22 -13.89
N LYS A 33 -20.63 -2.87 -14.18
CA LYS A 33 -19.77 -3.55 -15.15
C LYS A 33 -18.64 -4.28 -14.43
N GLN A 34 -18.39 -5.52 -14.85
CA GLN A 34 -17.16 -6.21 -14.51
C GLN A 34 -16.04 -5.73 -15.44
N ALA A 35 -14.79 -5.82 -14.96
CA ALA A 35 -13.64 -5.47 -15.77
C ALA A 35 -13.50 -6.47 -16.94
N ASP A 36 -13.46 -5.96 -18.17
CA ASP A 36 -13.17 -6.76 -19.36
C ASP A 36 -11.74 -6.47 -19.85
N THR A 37 -10.78 -7.17 -19.25
CA THR A 37 -9.36 -7.05 -19.59
C THR A 37 -8.98 -7.78 -20.88
N SER A 38 -9.90 -8.55 -21.47
CA SER A 38 -9.67 -9.32 -22.69
C SER A 38 -9.83 -8.48 -23.97
N ARG A 39 -10.44 -7.31 -23.84
CA ARG A 39 -10.72 -6.39 -24.93
C ARG A 39 -9.48 -5.66 -25.43
N ALA A 40 -9.24 -5.73 -26.73
CA ALA A 40 -8.11 -5.06 -27.37
C ALA A 40 -8.18 -3.53 -27.26
N ASP A 41 -9.39 -2.95 -27.20
CA ASP A 41 -9.59 -1.50 -27.06
C ASP A 41 -9.38 -0.98 -25.63
N CYS A 42 -9.17 -1.88 -24.66
CA CYS A 42 -8.74 -1.53 -23.31
C CYS A 42 -7.25 -1.19 -23.22
N TYR A 43 -6.51 -1.29 -24.32
CA TYR A 43 -5.12 -0.87 -24.40
C TYR A 43 -4.92 -0.07 -25.67
N LYS A 44 -4.74 1.24 -25.54
CA LYS A 44 -4.44 2.12 -26.68
C LYS A 44 -2.94 2.38 -26.74
N LYS A 45 -2.35 2.12 -27.90
CA LYS A 45 -1.05 2.72 -28.24
C LYS A 45 -1.30 4.18 -28.56
N ASP A 46 -0.58 5.06 -27.90
CA ASP A 46 -0.55 6.46 -28.32
C ASP A 46 0.13 6.52 -29.69
N PRO A 47 -0.52 7.04 -30.74
CA PRO A 47 0.07 7.14 -32.06
C PRO A 47 1.30 8.06 -32.11
N ASP A 48 1.47 8.96 -31.13
CA ASP A 48 2.57 9.91 -31.02
C ASP A 48 3.70 9.42 -30.09
N GLU A 49 3.49 8.34 -29.31
CA GLU A 49 4.54 7.72 -28.52
C GLU A 49 5.31 6.67 -29.34
N ALA A 50 6.64 6.67 -29.21
CA ALA A 50 7.52 5.76 -29.93
C ALA A 50 7.09 4.30 -29.77
N TRP A 51 7.16 3.53 -30.87
CA TRP A 51 6.81 2.11 -31.01
C TRP A 51 7.34 1.13 -29.94
N MET A 52 8.28 1.58 -29.08
CA MET A 52 8.86 0.81 -27.99
C MET A 52 8.10 0.91 -26.66
N LEU A 53 7.17 1.86 -26.50
CA LEU A 53 6.38 1.97 -25.27
C LEU A 53 5.17 1.03 -25.31
N PRO A 54 4.87 0.35 -24.19
CA PRO A 54 3.70 -0.53 -24.09
C PRO A 54 2.41 0.30 -24.22
N ALA A 55 1.36 -0.33 -24.74
CA ALA A 55 0.05 0.31 -24.84
C ALA A 55 -0.45 0.73 -23.45
N THR A 56 -1.08 1.90 -23.36
CA THR A 56 -1.62 2.41 -22.11
C THR A 56 -3.04 1.90 -21.90
N ALA A 57 -3.36 1.53 -20.67
CA ALA A 57 -4.69 1.03 -20.32
C ALA A 57 -5.73 2.14 -20.47
N THR A 58 -6.79 1.87 -21.25
CA THR A 58 -7.94 2.75 -21.42
C THR A 58 -8.73 2.75 -20.12
N ARG A 59 -8.88 3.93 -19.49
CA ARG A 59 -9.49 4.11 -18.17
C ARG A 59 -11.03 4.17 -18.23
N THR A 60 -11.65 3.47 -19.16
CA THR A 60 -13.12 3.42 -19.31
C THR A 60 -13.73 2.45 -18.30
N GLU A 61 -15.00 2.66 -17.95
CA GLU A 61 -15.73 1.77 -17.02
C GLU A 61 -15.82 0.33 -17.56
N ASP A 62 -15.89 0.15 -18.88
CA ASP A 62 -15.88 -1.17 -19.52
C ASP A 62 -14.60 -1.96 -19.25
N CYS A 63 -13.46 -1.26 -19.25
CA CYS A 63 -12.14 -1.88 -19.14
C CYS A 63 -11.72 -2.09 -17.69
N ALA A 64 -11.95 -1.09 -16.85
CA ALA A 64 -11.60 -1.14 -15.43
C ALA A 64 -12.66 -1.86 -14.57
N GLY A 65 -13.90 -1.93 -15.05
CA GLY A 65 -15.06 -2.29 -14.24
C GLY A 65 -15.51 -1.14 -13.33
N THR A 66 -16.75 -1.21 -12.86
CA THR A 66 -17.39 -0.12 -12.10
C THR A 66 -16.68 0.21 -10.79
N ILE A 67 -16.24 -0.81 -10.04
CA ILE A 67 -15.59 -0.59 -8.73
C ILE A 67 -14.29 0.21 -8.91
N GLU A 68 -13.38 -0.26 -9.77
CA GLU A 68 -12.12 0.45 -10.00
C GLU A 68 -12.36 1.83 -10.63
N TYR A 69 -13.26 1.92 -11.61
CA TYR A 69 -13.60 3.18 -12.26
C TYR A 69 -14.04 4.26 -11.27
N CYS A 70 -14.91 3.91 -10.33
CA CYS A 70 -15.36 4.81 -9.28
C CYS A 70 -14.25 5.11 -8.27
N LEU A 71 -13.56 4.09 -7.74
CA LEU A 71 -12.53 4.28 -6.71
C LEU A 71 -11.30 5.04 -7.20
N ARG A 72 -10.94 4.91 -8.49
CA ARG A 72 -9.83 5.63 -9.11
C ARG A 72 -10.21 7.03 -9.60
N GLY A 73 -11.49 7.41 -9.56
CA GLY A 73 -11.94 8.71 -10.04
C GLY A 73 -11.96 8.83 -11.57
N PHE A 74 -11.95 7.72 -12.31
CA PHE A 74 -11.89 7.74 -13.78
C PHE A 74 -13.11 8.41 -14.41
N TYR A 75 -14.26 8.42 -13.72
CA TYR A 75 -15.47 9.14 -14.12
C TYR A 75 -15.23 10.60 -14.53
N SER A 76 -14.32 11.30 -13.85
CA SER A 76 -13.98 12.69 -14.14
C SER A 76 -13.37 12.87 -15.55
N MET A 77 -12.69 11.84 -16.06
CA MET A 77 -12.07 11.85 -17.39
C MET A 77 -13.07 11.57 -18.52
N HIS A 78 -14.27 11.08 -18.19
CA HIS A 78 -15.30 10.68 -19.17
C HIS A 78 -16.57 11.52 -19.07
N GLY A 79 -16.46 12.74 -18.51
CA GLY A 79 -17.56 13.70 -18.43
C GLY A 79 -18.67 13.32 -17.44
N GLU A 80 -18.38 12.43 -16.49
CA GLU A 80 -19.27 12.13 -15.37
C GLU A 80 -18.82 12.93 -14.15
N GLU A 81 -19.75 13.64 -13.53
CA GLU A 81 -19.49 14.46 -12.34
C GLU A 81 -20.05 13.79 -11.10
N PHE A 82 -19.17 13.38 -10.20
CA PHE A 82 -19.51 12.87 -8.88
C PHE A 82 -18.66 13.59 -7.83
N SER A 83 -19.26 13.87 -6.66
CA SER A 83 -18.55 14.49 -5.53
C SER A 83 -17.37 13.66 -5.05
N ASP A 84 -17.50 12.33 -5.14
CA ASP A 84 -16.54 11.35 -4.66
C ASP A 84 -16.85 9.95 -5.25
N ALA A 85 -16.00 8.98 -4.95
CA ALA A 85 -16.16 7.60 -5.40
C ALA A 85 -17.46 6.93 -4.92
N ASP A 86 -18.00 7.31 -3.76
CA ASP A 86 -19.23 6.70 -3.24
C ASP A 86 -20.45 7.22 -3.99
N ALA A 87 -20.48 8.50 -4.34
CA ALA A 87 -21.50 9.04 -5.23
C ALA A 87 -21.49 8.32 -6.59
N CYS A 88 -20.30 8.02 -7.11
CA CYS A 88 -20.16 7.18 -8.31
C CYS A 88 -20.74 5.78 -8.10
N LEU A 89 -20.37 5.06 -7.02
CA LEU A 89 -20.89 3.72 -6.72
C LEU A 89 -22.41 3.70 -6.52
N ARG A 90 -22.95 4.65 -5.75
CA ARG A 90 -24.40 4.78 -5.52
C ARG A 90 -25.16 5.06 -6.81
N SER A 91 -24.58 5.83 -7.74
CA SER A 91 -25.17 6.06 -9.07
C SER A 91 -25.29 4.79 -9.93
N ARG A 92 -24.62 3.69 -9.52
CA ARG A 92 -24.65 2.37 -10.15
C ARG A 92 -25.47 1.36 -9.34
N GLY A 93 -26.15 1.81 -8.28
CA GLY A 93 -26.91 0.94 -7.38
C GLY A 93 -26.03 0.10 -6.45
N LEU A 94 -24.76 0.44 -6.30
CA LEU A 94 -23.86 -0.20 -5.35
C LEU A 94 -23.88 0.55 -4.03
N ASP A 95 -24.03 -0.18 -2.94
CA ASP A 95 -23.79 0.34 -1.60
C ASP A 95 -22.29 0.30 -1.30
N PRO A 96 -21.61 1.45 -1.13
CA PRO A 96 -20.16 1.48 -0.89
C PRO A 96 -19.71 0.64 0.30
N ALA A 97 -20.56 0.46 1.32
CA ALA A 97 -20.23 -0.31 2.51
C ALA A 97 -20.17 -1.83 2.25
N THR A 98 -20.84 -2.32 1.21
CA THR A 98 -20.95 -3.76 0.90
C THR A 98 -20.38 -4.13 -0.46
N ALA A 99 -20.22 -3.17 -1.37
CA ALA A 99 -19.71 -3.39 -2.71
C ALA A 99 -18.17 -3.44 -2.78
N VAL A 100 -17.47 -2.93 -1.76
CA VAL A 100 -16.01 -2.90 -1.69
C VAL A 100 -15.55 -3.78 -0.53
N ASP A 101 -15.14 -5.00 -0.84
CA ASP A 101 -14.54 -5.93 0.12
C ASP A 101 -13.04 -5.59 0.34
N ALA A 102 -12.77 -4.33 0.69
CA ALA A 102 -11.43 -3.83 0.93
C ALA A 102 -11.45 -2.55 1.78
N MET A 103 -10.40 -2.34 2.57
CA MET A 103 -10.19 -1.08 3.27
C MET A 103 -10.07 0.08 2.27
N ARG A 104 -10.96 1.07 2.40
CA ARG A 104 -10.92 2.23 1.52
C ARG A 104 -9.82 3.20 1.93
N VAL A 105 -8.97 3.55 0.97
CA VAL A 105 -7.97 4.62 1.14
C VAL A 105 -8.68 5.97 1.05
N VAL A 106 -8.79 6.67 2.18
CA VAL A 106 -9.40 8.01 2.29
C VAL A 106 -8.36 9.13 2.13
N SER A 107 -7.08 8.86 2.40
CA SER A 107 -5.96 9.78 2.14
C SER A 107 -4.85 9.05 1.38
N ARG A 108 -4.72 9.35 0.08
CA ARG A 108 -3.66 8.77 -0.77
C ARG A 108 -2.26 9.24 -0.38
N GLU A 109 -2.16 10.47 0.11
CA GLU A 109 -0.91 11.03 0.61
C GLU A 109 -0.43 10.25 1.84
N ASP A 110 -1.29 10.08 2.84
CA ASP A 110 -0.94 9.32 4.05
C ASP A 110 -0.70 7.85 3.76
N TYR A 111 -1.47 7.26 2.84
CA TYR A 111 -1.21 5.89 2.37
C TYR A 111 0.23 5.76 1.84
N SER A 112 0.66 6.70 0.99
CA SER A 112 2.03 6.70 0.44
C SER A 112 3.09 6.90 1.53
N LYS A 113 2.86 7.82 2.48
CA LYS A 113 3.78 8.06 3.60
C LYS A 113 3.88 6.86 4.52
N GLY A 114 2.78 6.15 4.78
CA GLY A 114 2.76 4.91 5.54
C GLY A 114 3.64 3.82 4.92
N PHE A 115 3.53 3.62 3.60
CA PHE A 115 4.41 2.69 2.87
C PHE A 115 5.88 3.09 2.90
N GLN A 116 6.17 4.39 2.75
CA GLN A 116 7.54 4.89 2.82
C GLN A 116 8.16 4.63 4.20
N ALA A 117 7.40 4.90 5.27
CA ALA A 117 7.84 4.66 6.65
C ALA A 117 8.07 3.16 6.93
N LEU A 118 7.22 2.26 6.42
CA LEU A 118 7.47 0.81 6.50
C LEU A 118 8.74 0.37 5.76
N ARG A 119 8.99 0.91 4.56
CA ARG A 119 10.21 0.63 3.79
C ARG A 119 11.46 1.10 4.54
N GLU A 120 11.40 2.28 5.13
CA GLU A 120 12.47 2.82 5.95
C GLU A 120 12.72 1.96 7.20
N ALA A 121 11.66 1.61 7.94
CA ALA A 121 11.75 0.72 9.10
C ALA A 121 12.40 -0.61 8.75
N ASN A 122 11.96 -1.25 7.65
CA ASN A 122 12.52 -2.51 7.17
C ASN A 122 14.01 -2.38 6.80
N SER A 123 14.38 -1.31 6.10
CA SER A 123 15.79 -1.06 5.74
C SER A 123 16.67 -0.87 6.99
N ILE A 124 16.23 -0.04 7.93
CA ILE A 124 16.96 0.25 9.17
C ILE A 124 17.09 -1.02 10.02
N TYR A 125 16.01 -1.78 10.18
CA TYR A 125 16.00 -3.00 10.99
C TYR A 125 16.88 -4.09 10.38
N ASN A 126 16.81 -4.33 9.07
CA ASN A 126 17.68 -5.30 8.40
C ASN A 126 19.16 -4.93 8.53
N ARG A 127 19.51 -3.65 8.42
CA ARG A 127 20.88 -3.18 8.66
C ARG A 127 21.31 -3.38 10.11
N TYR A 128 20.41 -3.14 11.05
CA TYR A 128 20.65 -3.43 12.46
C TYR A 128 20.96 -4.91 12.71
N MET A 129 20.15 -5.80 12.15
CA MET A 129 20.33 -7.24 12.31
C MET A 129 21.62 -7.74 11.65
N LEU A 130 21.92 -7.26 10.45
CA LEU A 130 23.17 -7.60 9.74
C LEU A 130 24.41 -7.25 10.58
N PHE A 131 24.50 -6.03 11.11
CA PHE A 131 25.65 -5.62 11.92
C PHE A 131 25.72 -6.35 13.27
N THR A 132 24.57 -6.66 13.86
CA THR A 132 24.50 -7.50 15.06
C THR A 132 25.06 -8.90 14.78
N ARG A 133 24.85 -9.44 13.58
CA ARG A 133 25.41 -10.74 13.16
C ARG A 133 26.90 -10.68 12.92
N LEU A 134 27.40 -9.64 12.23
CA LEU A 134 28.84 -9.49 12.00
C LEU A 134 29.64 -9.40 13.32
N MET A 135 29.09 -8.75 14.35
CA MET A 135 29.71 -8.74 15.68
C MET A 135 29.86 -10.14 16.30
N GLN A 136 28.96 -11.06 15.97
CA GLN A 136 28.99 -12.43 16.47
C GLN A 136 30.03 -13.31 15.73
N THR A 137 30.60 -12.82 14.62
CA THR A 137 31.61 -13.54 13.84
C THR A 137 33.03 -13.04 14.11
N SER A 138 33.27 -12.36 15.24
CA SER A 138 34.62 -11.92 15.62
C SER A 138 35.56 -13.11 15.79
N VAL A 139 36.77 -12.96 15.28
CA VAL A 139 37.88 -13.92 15.47
C VAL A 139 38.87 -13.35 16.48
N SER A 140 39.94 -14.07 16.82
CA SER A 140 40.94 -13.49 17.72
C SER A 140 41.67 -12.32 17.04
N ASP A 141 42.05 -11.29 17.80
CA ASP A 141 42.77 -10.14 17.25
C ASP A 141 44.12 -10.55 16.64
N GLU A 142 44.74 -11.63 17.13
CA GLU A 142 45.95 -12.18 16.52
C GLU A 142 45.70 -12.74 15.11
N ALA A 143 44.48 -13.21 14.83
CA ALA A 143 44.10 -13.73 13.52
C ALA A 143 43.65 -12.63 12.56
N ASP A 144 42.83 -11.68 13.03
CA ASP A 144 42.32 -10.57 12.21
C ASP A 144 41.85 -9.35 13.03
N LYS A 145 42.81 -8.62 13.59
CA LYS A 145 42.52 -7.36 14.29
C LYS A 145 41.83 -6.31 13.41
N GLU A 146 42.27 -6.17 12.15
CA GLU A 146 41.71 -5.13 11.26
C GLU A 146 40.23 -5.40 10.95
N GLY A 147 39.87 -6.66 10.66
CA GLY A 147 38.48 -7.08 10.50
C GLY A 147 37.65 -6.82 11.75
N ASN A 148 38.17 -7.17 12.93
CA ASN A 148 37.50 -6.91 14.20
C ASN A 148 37.29 -5.40 14.45
N ASP A 149 38.28 -4.56 14.17
CA ASP A 149 38.18 -3.10 14.30
C ASP A 149 37.12 -2.52 13.35
N ILE A 150 37.03 -3.00 12.11
CA ILE A 150 35.99 -2.59 11.15
C ILE A 150 34.60 -2.99 11.64
N ILE A 151 34.43 -4.24 12.10
CA ILE A 151 33.15 -4.76 12.62
C ILE A 151 32.71 -3.96 13.86
N ASN A 152 33.63 -3.69 14.78
CA ASN A 152 33.37 -2.86 15.96
C ASN A 152 32.91 -1.45 15.57
N ASN A 153 33.61 -0.79 14.64
CA ASN A 153 33.22 0.54 14.15
C ASN A 153 31.82 0.53 13.51
N LEU A 154 31.50 -0.50 12.72
CA LEU A 154 30.16 -0.66 12.15
C LEU A 154 29.09 -0.86 13.22
N TYR A 155 29.38 -1.61 14.29
CA TYR A 155 28.47 -1.81 15.41
C TYR A 155 28.20 -0.52 16.19
N TRP A 156 29.22 0.30 16.45
CA TRP A 156 28.98 1.61 17.07
C TRP A 156 28.10 2.51 16.20
N SER A 157 28.27 2.46 14.86
CA SER A 157 27.37 3.14 13.92
C SER A 157 25.95 2.53 13.84
N ASN A 158 25.74 1.41 14.51
CA ASN A 158 24.47 0.69 14.61
C ASN A 158 23.64 1.14 15.81
N GLU A 159 24.26 1.85 16.75
CA GLU A 159 23.58 2.35 17.95
C GLU A 159 22.40 3.26 17.57
N GLY A 160 21.25 3.06 18.21
CA GLY A 160 20.04 3.81 17.93
C GLY A 160 19.26 3.40 16.68
N ARG A 161 19.75 2.48 15.82
CA ARG A 161 18.96 2.00 14.66
C ARG A 161 17.66 1.33 15.07
N VAL A 162 17.65 0.58 16.17
CA VAL A 162 16.41 -0.01 16.69
C VAL A 162 15.39 1.06 17.07
N SER A 163 15.84 2.18 17.68
CA SER A 163 14.94 3.30 17.99
C SER A 163 14.37 3.91 16.72
N LYS A 164 15.22 4.21 15.73
CA LYS A 164 14.79 4.77 14.44
C LYS A 164 13.83 3.85 13.69
N ALA A 165 14.06 2.53 13.72
CA ALA A 165 13.14 1.57 13.13
C ALA A 165 11.79 1.57 13.85
N ARG A 166 11.77 1.69 15.19
CA ARG A 166 10.53 1.82 15.98
C ARG A 166 9.79 3.12 15.68
N GLU A 167 10.51 4.23 15.55
CA GLU A 167 9.97 5.54 15.16
C GLU A 167 9.33 5.45 13.77
N ALA A 168 10.02 4.89 12.78
CA ALA A 168 9.47 4.68 11.44
C ALA A 168 8.24 3.75 11.43
N ILE A 169 8.20 2.73 12.30
CA ILE A 169 6.99 1.89 12.48
C ILE A 169 5.85 2.72 13.09
N ALA A 170 6.13 3.56 14.09
CA ALA A 170 5.12 4.43 14.68
C ALA A 170 4.57 5.45 13.66
N ASP A 171 5.44 6.01 12.82
CA ASP A 171 5.04 6.87 11.70
C ASP A 171 4.19 6.12 10.68
N ALA A 172 4.55 4.87 10.34
CA ALA A 172 3.73 4.04 9.47
C ALA A 172 2.32 3.83 10.03
N LYS A 173 2.21 3.48 11.32
CA LYS A 173 0.92 3.31 12.01
C LYS A 173 0.10 4.60 11.99
N ARG A 174 0.71 5.74 12.33
CA ARG A 174 0.08 7.06 12.32
C ARG A 174 -0.45 7.44 10.93
N HIS A 175 0.38 7.25 9.90
CA HIS A 175 -0.01 7.56 8.53
C HIS A 175 -1.11 6.61 8.04
N PHE A 176 -1.01 5.30 8.25
CA PHE A 176 -2.08 4.40 7.86
C PHE A 176 -3.39 4.62 8.63
N GLY A 177 -3.33 4.96 9.92
CA GLY A 177 -4.51 5.36 10.69
C GLY A 177 -5.20 6.61 10.15
N SER A 178 -4.48 7.47 9.43
CA SER A 178 -5.05 8.63 8.72
C SER A 178 -5.44 8.31 7.27
N ALA A 179 -4.81 7.29 6.68
CA ALA A 179 -5.04 6.86 5.31
C ALA A 179 -6.31 6.02 5.13
N PHE A 180 -6.76 5.36 6.19
CA PHE A 180 -7.92 4.49 6.23
C PHE A 180 -8.96 5.00 7.22
N ALA A 181 -10.18 4.45 7.15
CA ALA A 181 -11.22 4.76 8.11
C ALA A 181 -10.85 4.26 9.53
N PRO A 182 -11.22 4.98 10.61
CA PRO A 182 -10.77 4.69 11.97
C PRO A 182 -11.02 3.25 12.45
N GLU A 183 -12.08 2.61 11.98
CA GLU A 183 -12.45 1.23 12.26
C GLU A 183 -11.37 0.19 11.87
N HIS A 184 -10.50 0.52 10.91
CA HIS A 184 -9.42 -0.37 10.46
C HIS A 184 -8.12 -0.21 11.24
N THR A 185 -8.01 0.78 12.14
CA THR A 185 -6.77 1.09 12.87
C THR A 185 -6.20 -0.13 13.60
N ALA A 186 -7.05 -0.88 14.31
CA ALA A 186 -6.62 -2.04 15.07
C ALA A 186 -6.10 -3.17 14.18
N GLU A 187 -6.76 -3.42 13.03
CA GLU A 187 -6.35 -4.43 12.06
C GLU A 187 -5.01 -4.08 11.41
N ILE A 188 -4.82 -2.80 11.03
CA ILE A 188 -3.56 -2.29 10.47
C ILE A 188 -2.41 -2.44 11.48
N GLU A 189 -2.63 -2.05 12.73
CA GLU A 189 -1.60 -2.18 13.77
C GLU A 189 -1.22 -3.64 14.02
N ALA A 190 -2.21 -4.54 14.07
CA ALA A 190 -1.99 -5.97 14.19
C ALA A 190 -1.17 -6.53 13.02
N GLY A 191 -1.50 -6.15 11.79
CA GLY A 191 -0.74 -6.56 10.60
C GLY A 191 0.71 -6.08 10.62
N ILE A 192 0.96 -4.86 11.09
CA ILE A 192 2.32 -4.31 11.24
C ILE A 192 3.11 -5.08 12.32
N GLU A 193 2.50 -5.39 13.46
CA GLU A 193 3.17 -6.17 14.51
C GLU A 193 3.42 -7.62 14.08
N GLU A 194 2.50 -8.24 13.35
CA GLU A 194 2.69 -9.58 12.78
C GLU A 194 3.87 -9.58 11.78
N ALA A 195 3.92 -8.59 10.88
CA ALA A 195 5.01 -8.46 9.91
C ALA A 195 6.38 -8.28 10.60
N LYS A 196 6.43 -7.48 11.67
CA LYS A 196 7.62 -7.34 12.52
C LYS A 196 8.00 -8.66 13.18
N GLY A 197 7.03 -9.43 13.68
CA GLY A 197 7.26 -10.76 14.24
C GLY A 197 7.87 -11.73 13.21
N LYS A 198 7.31 -11.76 12.00
CA LYS A 198 7.83 -12.57 10.88
C LYS A 198 9.26 -12.17 10.49
N LEU A 199 9.55 -10.87 10.44
CA LEU A 199 10.90 -10.38 10.15
C LEU A 199 11.91 -10.82 11.21
N ASN A 200 11.56 -10.73 12.50
CA ASN A 200 12.40 -11.20 13.59
C ASN A 200 12.65 -12.70 13.50
N ALA A 201 11.61 -13.49 13.22
CA ALA A 201 11.72 -14.94 13.04
C ALA A 201 12.64 -15.30 11.88
N ALA A 202 12.53 -14.63 10.73
CA ALA A 202 13.42 -14.84 9.58
C ALA A 202 14.90 -14.62 9.94
N TRP A 203 15.21 -13.56 10.70
CA TRP A 203 16.57 -13.31 11.17
C TRP A 203 17.07 -14.30 12.21
N ASN A 204 16.17 -14.92 12.98
CA ASN A 204 16.52 -16.03 13.86
C ASN A 204 16.84 -17.28 13.04
N GLU A 205 16.08 -17.60 12.00
CA GLU A 205 16.38 -18.74 11.13
C GLU A 205 17.72 -18.62 10.41
N VAL A 206 18.11 -17.41 9.98
CA VAL A 206 19.44 -17.15 9.39
C VAL A 206 20.58 -17.51 10.36
N LYS A 207 20.35 -17.40 11.67
CA LYS A 207 21.32 -17.84 12.69
C LYS A 207 21.53 -19.36 12.64
N ASP A 208 20.43 -20.08 12.47
CA ASP A 208 20.39 -21.51 12.78
C ASP A 208 20.72 -22.37 11.55
N LYS A 209 20.56 -21.84 10.33
CA LYS A 209 20.66 -22.66 9.11
C LYS A 209 22.04 -22.65 8.41
N ASP A 210 22.83 -21.58 8.45
CA ASP A 210 23.92 -21.41 7.46
C ASP A 210 25.23 -20.75 7.97
N VAL A 211 25.70 -21.06 9.18
CA VAL A 211 27.05 -20.60 9.62
C VAL A 211 28.04 -21.72 9.95
N GLU A 212 27.60 -22.98 9.99
CA GLU A 212 28.46 -24.12 10.36
C GLU A 212 28.87 -24.99 9.17
N GLN A 213 28.50 -24.65 7.93
CA GLN A 213 28.76 -25.51 6.77
C GLN A 213 30.26 -25.82 6.57
N LEU A 214 31.13 -24.82 6.79
CA LEU A 214 32.58 -25.00 6.75
C LEU A 214 33.12 -25.68 8.02
N ALA A 215 32.51 -25.45 9.18
CA ALA A 215 32.84 -26.19 10.40
C ALA A 215 32.51 -27.70 10.23
N ASN A 216 31.40 -28.01 9.58
CA ASN A 216 31.00 -29.37 9.22
C ASN A 216 31.93 -30.00 8.18
N MET A 217 32.69 -29.19 7.41
CA MET A 217 33.75 -29.74 6.56
C MET A 217 34.92 -30.28 7.38
N TYR A 218 35.23 -29.70 8.54
CA TYR A 218 36.25 -30.26 9.44
C TYR A 218 35.84 -31.65 9.92
N ASP A 219 34.60 -31.82 10.39
CA ASP A 219 34.08 -33.14 10.79
C ASP A 219 34.03 -34.12 9.60
N TRP A 220 33.71 -33.63 8.40
CA TRP A 220 33.75 -34.43 7.18
C TRP A 220 35.17 -34.90 6.86
N PHE A 221 36.18 -34.01 6.91
CA PHE A 221 37.58 -34.37 6.66
C PHE A 221 38.07 -35.33 7.73
N LYS A 222 37.82 -35.05 9.01
CA LYS A 222 38.17 -35.91 10.13
C LYS A 222 37.58 -37.32 9.99
N SER A 223 36.32 -37.43 9.54
CA SER A 223 35.66 -38.73 9.31
C SER A 223 36.28 -39.55 8.16
N ARG A 224 37.00 -38.89 7.24
CA ARG A 224 37.56 -39.48 6.02
C ARG A 224 39.08 -39.57 6.02
N SER A 225 39.76 -38.89 6.93
CA SER A 225 41.20 -38.97 7.13
C SER A 225 41.57 -40.01 8.18
N GLU A 226 42.86 -40.21 8.41
CA GLU A 226 43.39 -41.03 9.49
C GLU A 226 43.10 -40.47 10.88
N GLU A 227 42.71 -39.18 10.98
CA GLU A 227 42.35 -38.52 12.23
C GLU A 227 41.15 -39.15 12.93
N LYS A 228 40.29 -39.90 12.22
CA LYS A 228 39.22 -40.69 12.85
C LYS A 228 39.71 -41.76 13.83
N TYR A 229 41.00 -42.11 13.77
CA TYR A 229 41.64 -43.07 14.68
C TYR A 229 42.41 -42.40 15.81
N TYR A 230 42.51 -41.07 15.82
CA TYR A 230 43.20 -40.36 16.89
C TYR A 230 42.29 -40.31 18.12
N HIS A 231 42.77 -40.88 19.23
CA HIS A 231 42.08 -40.79 20.51
C HIS A 231 42.41 -39.44 21.16
N ASN A 232 41.37 -38.73 21.60
CA ASN A 232 41.54 -37.57 22.47
C ASN A 232 41.93 -38.12 23.87
N TRP A 233 43.22 -38.09 24.20
CA TRP A 233 43.72 -38.35 25.55
C TRP A 233 43.58 -37.11 26.43
#